data_AF-A0A3N5FQ17-F1
#
_entry.id   AF-A0A3N5FQ17-F1
#
_cell.length_a   1.000
_cell.length_b   1.000
_cell.length_c   1.000
_cell.angle_alpha   90.00
_cell.angle_beta   90.00
_cell.angle_gamma   90.00
#
_symmetry.space_group_name_H-M   'P 1'
#
loop_
_entity.id
_entity.type
_entity.pdbx_description
1 polymer ?
#
loop_
_entity_poly.entity_id
_entity_poly.type
_entity_poly.pdbx_seq_one_letter_code
_entity_poly.pdbx_strand_id
1 'polypeptide(L)'
;YQAGGRLVAMTGDGTNDAPALAQADVAVAMSSGTQAAKEAANLVDLDSNPTKLIETVEIGKQLLITRGTLTTFSIANDVAKYFAIIPAAFATTYPVLDELNLMRLASPQSAILSAVIFNALIIIVLIPLALKGVKFRRHAASRLLRDNLLIYGLGGMIVPFVGIKLIDLLLQVIR
;
A
#
# COMPACT_ATOMS: atom_id res chain seq x y z
N TYR A 1 3.46 -15.98 -26.64
CA TYR A 1 3.10 -14.83 -25.78
C TYR A 1 4.26 -14.34 -24.94
N GLN A 2 4.93 -15.21 -24.18
CA GLN A 2 6.07 -14.85 -23.32
C GLN A 2 7.25 -14.21 -24.09
N ALA A 3 7.58 -14.72 -25.28
CA ALA A 3 8.59 -14.09 -26.15
C ALA A 3 8.28 -12.63 -26.54
N GLY A 4 7.01 -12.19 -26.41
CA GLY A 4 6.59 -10.81 -26.59
C GLY A 4 6.55 -9.99 -25.29
N GLY A 5 7.16 -10.46 -24.20
CA GLY A 5 7.24 -9.77 -22.90
C GLY A 5 5.94 -9.76 -22.10
N ARG A 6 4.99 -10.65 -22.40
CA ARG A 6 3.70 -10.73 -21.70
C ARG A 6 3.72 -11.85 -20.67
N LEU A 7 3.27 -11.55 -19.45
CA LEU A 7 2.98 -12.56 -18.45
C LEU A 7 1.74 -13.37 -18.88
N VAL A 8 1.82 -14.69 -18.76
CA VAL A 8 0.78 -15.64 -19.17
C VAL A 8 0.27 -16.39 -17.96
N ALA A 9 -1.04 -16.33 -17.74
CA ALA A 9 -1.74 -17.17 -16.79
C ALA A 9 -2.50 -18.27 -17.53
N MET A 10 -2.50 -19.49 -16.98
CA MET A 10 -3.16 -20.66 -17.55
C MET A 10 -3.94 -21.42 -16.50
N THR A 11 -5.06 -22.01 -16.90
CA THR A 11 -5.80 -23.01 -16.12
C THR A 11 -6.00 -24.28 -16.94
N GLY A 12 -5.97 -25.44 -16.28
CA GLY A 12 -6.08 -26.75 -16.93
C GLY A 12 -6.28 -27.89 -15.92
N ASP A 13 -6.48 -29.09 -16.42
CA ASP A 13 -6.81 -30.27 -15.61
C ASP A 13 -6.22 -31.58 -16.14
N GLY A 14 -5.84 -31.64 -17.42
CA GLY A 14 -5.30 -32.83 -18.05
C GLY A 14 -3.80 -33.02 -17.82
N THR A 15 -3.34 -34.26 -17.89
CA THR A 15 -1.89 -34.58 -17.98
C THR A 15 -1.26 -33.90 -19.21
N ASN A 16 -2.05 -33.71 -20.26
CA ASN A 16 -1.63 -33.00 -21.48
C ASN A 16 -1.39 -31.50 -21.23
N ASP A 17 -2.03 -30.92 -20.22
CA ASP A 17 -1.87 -29.52 -19.84
C ASP A 17 -0.67 -29.32 -18.92
N ALA A 18 -0.14 -30.37 -18.30
CA ALA A 18 0.96 -30.28 -17.33
C ALA A 18 2.20 -29.55 -17.89
N PRO A 19 2.67 -29.82 -19.13
CA PRO A 19 3.79 -29.05 -19.70
C PRO A 19 3.44 -27.57 -19.91
N ALA A 20 2.20 -27.26 -20.27
CA ALA A 20 1.76 -25.90 -20.52
C ALA A 20 1.53 -25.12 -19.21
N LEU A 21 1.01 -25.77 -18.17
CA LEU A 21 0.93 -25.26 -16.80
C LEU A 21 2.32 -24.98 -16.24
N ALA A 22 3.28 -25.91 -16.40
CA ALA A 22 4.66 -25.72 -15.95
C ALA A 22 5.37 -24.55 -16.65
N GLN A 23 5.00 -24.24 -17.90
CA GLN A 23 5.58 -23.14 -18.67
C GLN A 23 4.91 -21.78 -18.38
N ALA A 24 3.67 -21.76 -17.86
CA ALA A 24 2.95 -20.53 -17.58
C ALA A 24 3.56 -19.78 -16.38
N ASP A 25 3.45 -18.45 -16.37
CA ASP A 25 3.95 -17.63 -15.26
C ASP A 25 3.06 -17.77 -14.01
N VAL A 26 1.77 -18.04 -14.20
CA VAL A 26 0.82 -18.37 -13.15
C VAL A 26 -0.08 -19.50 -13.63
N ALA A 27 0.02 -20.67 -13.01
CA ALA A 27 -0.75 -21.86 -13.37
C ALA A 27 -1.74 -22.26 -12.27
N VAL A 28 -2.99 -22.52 -12.67
CA VAL A 28 -4.08 -22.97 -11.80
C VAL A 28 -4.63 -24.31 -12.27
N ALA A 29 -4.35 -25.38 -11.54
CA ALA A 29 -4.92 -26.70 -11.82
C ALA A 29 -6.30 -26.85 -11.20
N MET A 30 -7.22 -27.54 -11.87
CA MET A 30 -8.51 -27.89 -11.28
C MET A 30 -8.39 -29.08 -10.33
N SER A 31 -9.17 -29.08 -9.25
CA SER A 31 -9.17 -30.18 -8.26
C SER A 31 -9.71 -31.49 -8.83
N SER A 32 -10.61 -31.44 -9.81
CA SER A 32 -11.03 -32.60 -10.60
C SER A 32 -9.94 -33.14 -11.55
N GLY A 33 -8.85 -32.38 -11.74
CA GLY A 33 -7.79 -32.70 -12.66
C GLY A 33 -6.82 -33.78 -12.18
N THR A 34 -5.98 -34.20 -13.11
CA THR A 34 -4.93 -35.21 -12.91
C THR A 34 -3.89 -34.76 -11.89
N GLN A 35 -3.24 -35.72 -11.23
CA GLN A 35 -2.16 -35.41 -10.29
C GLN A 35 -0.99 -34.69 -10.98
N ALA A 36 -0.67 -35.07 -12.22
CA ALA A 36 0.33 -34.40 -13.03
C ALA A 36 0.03 -32.91 -13.26
N ALA A 37 -1.23 -32.55 -13.55
CA ALA A 37 -1.64 -31.15 -13.68
C ALA A 37 -1.49 -30.38 -12.36
N LYS A 38 -1.87 -31.01 -11.22
CA LYS A 38 -1.77 -30.40 -9.89
C LYS A 38 -0.32 -30.18 -9.43
N GLU A 39 0.56 -31.12 -9.73
CA GLU A 39 1.99 -31.01 -9.42
C GLU A 39 2.71 -30.00 -10.31
N ALA A 40 2.23 -29.78 -11.54
CA ALA A 40 2.78 -28.79 -12.46
C ALA A 40 2.26 -27.36 -12.20
N ALA A 41 1.14 -27.17 -11.52
CA ALA A 41 0.53 -25.87 -11.27
C ALA A 41 1.01 -25.20 -9.97
N ASN A 42 0.88 -23.88 -9.88
CA ASN A 42 1.23 -23.13 -8.67
C ASN A 42 0.07 -23.07 -7.67
N LEU A 43 -1.17 -23.20 -8.17
CA LEU A 43 -2.40 -23.11 -7.40
C LEU A 43 -3.34 -24.25 -7.80
N VAL A 44 -4.19 -24.68 -6.87
CA VAL A 44 -5.24 -25.67 -7.14
C VAL A 44 -6.59 -25.05 -6.84
N ASP A 45 -7.47 -25.00 -7.84
CA ASP A 45 -8.87 -24.60 -7.66
C ASP A 45 -9.72 -25.78 -7.21
N LEU A 46 -10.15 -25.72 -5.95
CA LEU A 46 -10.97 -26.74 -5.31
C LEU A 46 -12.36 -26.89 -5.95
N ASP A 47 -12.91 -25.82 -6.52
CA ASP A 47 -14.25 -25.85 -7.12
C ASP A 47 -14.22 -26.24 -8.60
N SER A 48 -13.01 -26.44 -9.16
CA SER A 48 -12.81 -26.86 -10.56
C SER A 48 -13.56 -25.99 -11.56
N ASN A 49 -13.54 -24.67 -11.34
CA ASN A 49 -14.21 -23.67 -12.17
C ASN A 49 -13.19 -22.76 -12.84
N PRO A 50 -13.00 -22.86 -14.17
CA PRO A 50 -12.00 -22.06 -14.88
C PRO A 50 -12.24 -20.54 -14.80
N THR A 51 -13.47 -20.08 -14.51
CA THR A 51 -13.75 -18.64 -14.34
C THR A 51 -13.10 -18.04 -13.10
N LYS A 52 -12.72 -18.84 -12.09
CA LYS A 52 -12.00 -18.36 -10.90
C LYS A 52 -10.60 -17.84 -11.18
N LEU A 53 -10.03 -18.15 -12.34
CA LEU A 53 -8.78 -17.53 -12.77
C LEU A 53 -8.91 -16.01 -12.84
N ILE A 54 -10.08 -15.49 -13.25
CA ILE A 54 -10.36 -14.05 -13.32
C ILE A 54 -10.37 -13.45 -11.92
N GLU A 55 -11.05 -14.10 -10.98
CA GLU A 55 -11.11 -13.69 -9.57
C GLU A 55 -9.72 -13.67 -8.92
N THR A 56 -8.93 -14.72 -9.16
CA THR A 56 -7.55 -14.82 -8.66
C THR A 56 -6.69 -13.64 -9.14
N VAL A 57 -6.80 -13.29 -10.43
CA VAL A 57 -6.10 -12.13 -11.00
C VAL A 57 -6.61 -10.81 -10.40
N GLU A 58 -7.91 -10.69 -10.14
CA GLU A 58 -8.51 -9.50 -9.53
C GLU A 58 -8.01 -9.29 -8.09
N ILE A 59 -8.01 -10.34 -7.27
CA ILE A 59 -7.47 -10.33 -5.90
C ILE A 59 -5.98 -9.96 -5.93
N GLY A 60 -5.19 -10.59 -6.81
CA GLY A 60 -3.77 -10.29 -6.95
C GLY A 60 -3.51 -8.81 -7.29
N LYS A 61 -4.30 -8.24 -8.22
CA LYS A 61 -4.22 -6.81 -8.56
C LYS A 61 -4.60 -5.92 -7.39
N GLN A 62 -5.65 -6.27 -6.65
CA GLN A 62 -6.07 -5.50 -5.47
C GLN A 62 -4.97 -5.46 -4.41
N LEU A 63 -4.29 -6.58 -4.15
CA LEU A 63 -3.17 -6.65 -3.21
C LEU A 63 -2.01 -5.75 -3.63
N LEU A 64 -1.60 -5.82 -4.91
CA LEU A 64 -0.50 -4.99 -5.43
C LEU A 64 -0.82 -3.49 -5.37
N ILE A 65 -2.05 -3.10 -5.73
CA ILE A 65 -2.48 -1.70 -5.68
C ILE A 65 -2.56 -1.19 -4.25
N THR A 66 -3.09 -2.00 -3.34
CA THR A 66 -3.19 -1.65 -1.92
C THR A 66 -1.80 -1.43 -1.34
N ARG A 67 -0.85 -2.33 -1.63
CA ARG A 67 0.54 -2.18 -1.20
C ARG A 67 1.16 -0.89 -1.74
N GLY A 68 1.10 -0.67 -3.06
CA GLY A 68 1.66 0.54 -3.67
C GLY A 68 1.04 1.82 -3.11
N THR A 69 -0.27 1.82 -2.89
CA THR A 69 -1.02 2.90 -2.27
C THR A 69 -0.54 3.24 -0.86
N LEU A 70 -0.41 2.25 0.00
CA LEU A 70 0.07 2.44 1.37
C LEU A 70 1.52 2.94 1.38
N THR A 71 2.35 2.45 0.47
CA THR A 71 3.73 2.92 0.32
C THR A 71 3.77 4.39 -0.10
N THR A 72 3.01 4.79 -1.12
CA THR A 72 2.93 6.21 -1.57
C THR A 72 2.47 7.11 -0.42
N PHE A 73 1.42 6.72 0.30
CA PHE A 73 0.93 7.48 1.45
C PHE A 73 1.96 7.58 2.57
N SER A 74 2.60 6.47 2.93
CA SER A 74 3.57 6.42 4.02
C SER A 74 4.81 7.26 3.73
N ILE A 75 5.32 7.23 2.50
CA ILE A 75 6.48 8.04 2.11
C ILE A 75 6.12 9.53 2.11
N ALA A 76 4.95 9.89 1.55
CA ALA A 76 4.49 11.27 1.53
C ALA A 76 4.29 11.86 2.95
N ASN A 77 3.90 11.02 3.90
CA ASN A 77 3.73 11.41 5.30
C ASN A 77 5.04 11.85 5.97
N ASP A 78 6.17 11.26 5.60
CA ASP A 78 7.45 11.59 6.22
C ASP A 78 7.84 13.06 6.03
N VAL A 79 7.36 13.72 4.97
CA VAL A 79 7.54 15.17 4.75
C VAL A 79 7.07 15.97 5.97
N ALA A 80 5.84 15.74 6.43
CA ALA A 80 5.28 16.46 7.57
C ALA A 80 6.02 16.12 8.87
N LYS A 81 6.44 14.85 9.04
CA LYS A 81 7.23 14.42 10.22
C LYS A 81 8.56 15.16 10.30
N TYR A 82 9.25 15.36 9.18
CA TYR A 82 10.49 16.13 9.16
C TYR A 82 10.26 17.59 9.58
N PHE A 83 9.20 18.23 9.09
CA PHE A 83 8.83 19.59 9.52
C PHE A 83 8.38 19.70 10.98
N ALA A 84 7.91 18.60 11.60
CA ALA A 84 7.61 18.58 13.04
C ALA A 84 8.87 18.38 13.89
N ILE A 85 9.72 17.42 13.50
CA ILE A 85 10.79 16.92 14.37
C ILE A 85 12.08 17.74 14.23
N ILE A 86 12.48 18.14 13.02
CA ILE A 86 13.76 18.86 12.83
C ILE A 86 13.77 20.18 13.62
N PRO A 87 12.77 21.09 13.49
CA PRO A 87 12.79 22.36 14.22
C PRO A 87 12.82 22.12 15.74
N ALA A 88 12.03 21.16 16.21
CA ALA A 88 11.92 20.80 17.62
C ALA A 88 13.22 20.22 18.19
N ALA A 89 13.81 19.24 17.51
CA ALA A 89 15.01 18.54 17.98
C ALA A 89 16.24 19.47 18.06
N PHE A 90 16.30 20.47 17.18
CA PHE A 90 17.43 21.40 17.10
C PHE A 90 17.14 22.80 17.66
N ALA A 91 15.97 23.05 18.24
CA ALA A 91 15.56 24.36 18.74
C ALA A 91 16.59 25.02 19.68
N THR A 92 17.31 24.23 20.47
CA THR A 92 18.33 24.72 21.42
C THR A 92 19.72 24.88 20.80
N THR A 93 20.04 24.13 19.74
CA THR A 93 21.37 24.11 19.11
C THR A 93 21.46 25.08 17.94
N TYR A 94 20.40 25.16 17.14
CA TYR A 94 20.28 26.01 15.96
C TYR A 94 18.91 26.71 15.96
N PRO A 95 18.74 27.81 16.71
CA PRO A 95 17.46 28.52 16.81
C PRO A 95 16.88 28.98 15.48
N VAL A 96 17.74 29.21 14.47
CA VAL A 96 17.32 29.55 13.09
C VAL A 96 16.44 28.47 12.46
N LEU A 97 16.54 27.20 12.89
CA LEU A 97 15.71 26.11 12.37
C LEU A 97 14.27 26.17 12.86
N ASP A 98 13.94 27.01 13.85
CA ASP A 98 12.55 27.22 14.27
C ASP A 98 11.71 27.90 13.17
N GLU A 99 12.34 28.62 12.23
CA GLU A 99 11.66 29.15 11.04
C GLU A 99 11.06 28.04 10.15
N LEU A 100 11.59 26.82 10.23
CA LEU A 100 11.06 25.66 9.53
C LEU A 100 9.85 25.04 10.22
N ASN A 101 9.43 25.54 11.39
CA ASN A 101 8.21 25.12 12.10
C ASN A 101 6.95 25.66 11.38
N LEU A 102 6.69 25.14 10.18
CA LEU A 102 5.54 25.52 9.35
C LEU A 102 4.20 25.32 10.08
N MET A 103 4.12 24.32 10.96
CA MET A 103 2.92 23.99 11.74
C MET A 103 2.73 24.89 12.96
N ARG A 104 3.72 25.72 13.32
CA ARG A 104 3.75 26.56 14.53
C ARG A 104 3.38 25.75 15.78
N LEU A 105 4.06 24.63 15.99
CA LEU A 105 3.88 23.76 17.16
C LEU A 105 4.36 24.47 18.42
N ALA A 106 3.67 24.27 19.55
CA ALA A 106 3.84 25.14 20.73
C ALA A 106 5.17 24.98 21.48
N SER A 107 5.72 23.76 21.52
CA SER A 107 6.99 23.50 22.18
C SER A 107 7.75 22.36 21.50
N PRO A 108 9.10 22.29 21.62
CA PRO A 108 9.87 21.17 21.12
C PRO A 108 9.39 19.81 21.64
N GLN A 109 9.04 19.74 22.92
CA GLN A 109 8.57 18.51 23.55
C GLN A 109 7.19 18.09 23.03
N SER A 110 6.24 19.04 22.88
CA SER A 110 4.91 18.74 22.35
C SER A 110 4.94 18.39 20.86
N ALA A 111 5.85 18.99 20.09
CA ALA A 111 6.04 18.69 18.67
C ALA A 111 6.50 17.23 18.46
N ILE A 112 7.53 16.79 19.18
CA ILE A 112 8.04 15.42 19.11
C ILE A 112 6.95 14.44 19.58
N LEU A 113 6.28 14.74 20.69
CA LEU A 113 5.21 13.88 21.22
C LEU A 113 4.05 13.76 20.24
N SER A 114 3.63 14.86 19.62
CA SER A 114 2.56 14.88 18.61
C SER A 114 2.90 14.05 17.39
N ALA A 115 4.14 14.15 16.89
CA ALA A 115 4.61 13.35 15.77
C ALA A 115 4.63 11.85 16.09
N VAL A 116 5.08 11.47 17.30
CA VAL A 116 5.10 10.06 17.75
C VAL A 116 3.67 9.51 17.92
N ILE A 117 2.78 10.26 18.55
CA ILE A 117 1.37 9.85 18.71
C ILE A 117 0.70 9.70 17.35
N PHE A 118 0.90 10.65 16.43
CA PHE A 118 0.36 10.57 15.09
C PHE A 118 0.85 9.31 14.36
N ASN A 119 2.14 8.98 14.47
CA ASN A 119 2.71 7.79 13.86
C ASN A 119 2.11 6.48 14.40
N ALA A 120 1.75 6.44 15.69
CA ALA A 120 1.05 5.29 16.26
C ALA A 120 -0.41 5.21 15.78
N LEU A 121 -1.14 6.34 15.78
CA LEU A 121 -2.55 6.38 15.39
C LEU A 121 -2.77 6.09 13.91
N ILE A 122 -1.90 6.59 13.03
CA ILE A 122 -2.06 6.42 11.59
C ILE A 122 -2.02 4.94 11.18
N ILE A 123 -1.25 4.10 11.89
CA ILE A 123 -1.23 2.65 11.65
C ILE A 123 -2.62 2.06 11.89
N ILE A 124 -3.25 2.38 13.03
CA ILE A 124 -4.59 1.89 13.36
C ILE A 124 -5.62 2.31 12.31
N VAL A 125 -5.53 3.56 11.84
CA VAL A 125 -6.41 4.09 10.79
C VAL A 125 -6.22 3.39 9.45
N LEU A 126 -4.99 2.98 9.11
CA LEU A 126 -4.68 2.32 7.84
C LEU A 126 -4.95 0.81 7.83
N ILE A 127 -5.04 0.14 8.98
CA ILE A 127 -5.31 -1.31 9.06
C ILE A 127 -6.59 -1.71 8.29
N PRO A 128 -7.75 -1.05 8.46
CA PRO A 128 -8.96 -1.40 7.70
C PRO A 128 -8.77 -1.30 6.18
N LEU A 129 -7.98 -0.33 5.72
CA LEU A 129 -7.67 -0.15 4.30
C LEU A 129 -6.74 -1.27 3.80
N ALA A 130 -5.75 -1.65 4.60
CA ALA A 130 -4.85 -2.75 4.28
C ALA A 130 -5.57 -4.10 4.18
N LEU A 131 -6.57 -4.34 5.04
CA LEU A 131 -7.33 -5.59 5.06
C LEU A 131 -8.44 -5.65 4.01
N LYS A 132 -9.21 -4.56 3.82
CA LYS A 132 -10.30 -4.52 2.82
C LYS A 132 -9.76 -4.36 1.39
N GLY A 133 -8.57 -3.80 1.26
CA GLY A 133 -7.94 -3.48 -0.01
C GLY A 133 -8.56 -2.25 -0.69
N VAL A 134 -7.75 -1.63 -1.55
CA VAL A 134 -8.15 -0.50 -2.40
C VAL A 134 -8.92 -1.04 -3.61
N LYS A 135 -10.14 -0.53 -3.84
CA LYS A 135 -10.96 -0.97 -4.99
C LYS A 135 -10.21 -0.75 -6.31
N PHE A 136 -9.99 -1.83 -7.05
CA PHE A 136 -9.39 -1.78 -8.37
C PHE A 136 -10.37 -1.18 -9.39
N ARG A 137 -9.88 -0.27 -10.24
CA ARG A 137 -10.59 0.19 -11.44
C ARG A 137 -9.72 -0.06 -12.67
N ARG A 138 -10.32 -0.57 -13.75
CA ARG A 138 -9.61 -0.89 -14.99
C ARG A 138 -9.29 0.41 -15.74
N HIS A 139 -8.07 0.92 -15.57
CA HIS A 139 -7.54 2.07 -16.30
C HIS A 139 -6.14 1.80 -16.84
N ALA A 140 -5.69 2.63 -17.78
CA ALA A 140 -4.31 2.61 -18.24
C ALA A 140 -3.34 2.87 -17.09
N ALA A 141 -2.15 2.26 -17.13
CA ALA A 141 -1.15 2.36 -16.07
C ALA A 141 -0.80 3.83 -15.71
N SER A 142 -0.72 4.71 -16.72
CA SER A 142 -0.44 6.14 -16.50
C SER A 142 -1.53 6.86 -15.69
N ARG A 143 -2.81 6.51 -15.90
CA ARG A 143 -3.91 7.08 -15.11
C ARG A 143 -3.91 6.53 -13.69
N LEU A 144 -3.70 5.22 -13.54
CA LEU A 144 -3.61 4.59 -12.21
C LEU A 144 -2.48 5.22 -11.36
N LEU A 145 -1.32 5.45 -11.96
CA LEU A 145 -0.21 6.12 -11.29
C LEU A 145 -0.56 7.56 -10.90
N ARG A 146 -1.12 8.32 -11.84
CA ARG A 146 -1.52 9.71 -11.58
C ARG A 146 -2.55 9.79 -10.45
N ASP A 147 -3.59 8.97 -10.50
CA ASP A 147 -4.64 8.97 -9.49
C ASP A 147 -4.08 8.55 -8.13
N ASN A 148 -3.17 7.57 -8.10
CA ASN A 148 -2.50 7.16 -6.88
C ASN A 148 -1.68 8.29 -6.24
N LEU A 149 -0.86 8.98 -7.05
CA LEU A 149 -0.06 10.11 -6.58
C LEU A 149 -0.94 11.29 -6.12
N LEU A 150 -2.02 11.59 -6.84
CA LEU A 150 -2.91 12.68 -6.47
C LEU A 150 -3.72 12.37 -5.22
N ILE A 151 -4.26 11.17 -5.06
CA ILE A 151 -5.12 10.84 -3.92
C ILE A 151 -4.27 10.52 -2.70
N TYR A 152 -3.34 9.57 -2.83
CA TYR A 152 -2.60 9.04 -1.70
C TYR A 152 -1.27 9.74 -1.47
N GLY A 153 -0.66 10.32 -2.50
CA GLY A 153 0.50 11.20 -2.34
C GLY A 153 0.11 12.53 -1.69
N LEU A 154 -0.84 13.28 -2.28
CA LEU A 154 -1.30 14.54 -1.66
C LEU A 154 -2.01 14.30 -0.33
N GLY A 155 -2.84 13.26 -0.22
CA GLY A 155 -3.44 12.86 1.05
C GLY A 155 -2.39 12.51 2.10
N GLY A 156 -1.35 11.77 1.71
CA GLY A 156 -0.21 11.44 2.56
C GLY A 156 0.59 12.66 3.00
N MET A 157 0.64 13.72 2.20
CA MET A 157 1.25 14.98 2.62
C MET A 157 0.34 15.78 3.56
N ILE A 158 -0.94 16.00 3.21
CA ILE A 158 -1.82 16.93 3.93
C ILE A 158 -2.30 16.38 5.27
N VAL A 159 -2.72 15.12 5.30
CA VAL A 159 -3.29 14.47 6.51
C VAL A 159 -2.36 14.59 7.74
N PRO A 160 -1.05 14.32 7.66
CA PRO A 160 -0.17 14.44 8.83
C PRO A 160 0.06 15.88 9.28
N PHE A 161 0.11 16.87 8.38
CA PHE A 161 0.18 18.28 8.80
C PHE A 161 -1.01 18.65 9.69
N VAL A 162 -2.21 18.26 9.27
CA VAL A 162 -3.43 18.50 10.05
C VAL A 162 -3.44 17.66 11.32
N GLY A 163 -3.13 16.37 11.23
CA GLY A 163 -3.16 15.43 12.36
C GLY A 163 -2.18 15.80 13.48
N ILE A 164 -0.92 16.07 13.13
CA ILE A 164 0.10 16.50 14.11
C ILE A 164 -0.32 17.80 14.78
N LYS A 165 -0.82 18.79 14.02
CA LYS A 165 -1.27 20.06 14.59
C LYS A 165 -2.44 19.87 15.55
N LEU A 166 -3.42 19.04 15.22
CA LEU A 166 -4.56 18.77 16.10
C LEU A 166 -4.12 18.06 17.39
N ILE A 167 -3.19 17.11 17.31
CA ILE A 167 -2.65 16.45 18.50
C ILE A 167 -1.90 17.46 19.37
N ASP A 168 -1.08 18.34 18.78
CA ASP A 168 -0.34 19.38 19.51
C ASP A 168 -1.30 20.34 20.23
N LEU A 169 -2.37 20.77 19.58
CA LEU A 169 -3.41 21.62 20.18
C LEU A 169 -4.13 20.91 21.34
N LEU A 170 -4.45 19.62 21.20
CA LEU A 170 -5.06 18.86 22.29
C LEU A 170 -4.12 18.71 23.49
N LEU A 171 -2.84 18.46 23.26
CA LEU A 171 -1.84 18.38 24.32
C LEU A 171 -1.67 19.71 25.08
N GLN A 172 -1.86 20.85 24.42
CA GLN A 172 -1.84 22.16 25.05
C GLN A 172 -3.04 22.42 25.95
N VAL A 173 -4.21 21.84 25.64
CA VAL A 173 -5.43 22.02 26.45
C VAL A 173 -5.42 21.12 27.69
N ILE A 174 -4.77 19.96 27.61
CA ILE A 174 -4.71 18.98 28.70
C ILE A 174 -3.59 19.30 29.72
N ARG A 175 -2.60 20.12 29.32
CA ARG A 175 -1.54 20.63 30.19
C ARG A 175 -1.92 21.94 30.85
#